data_AF-A0A258ISG3-F1
#
_entry.id   AF-A0A258ISG3-F1
#
_cell.length_a   1.000
_cell.length_b   1.000
_cell.length_c   1.000
_cell.angle_alpha   90.00
_cell.angle_beta   90.00
_cell.angle_gamma   90.00
#
_symmetry.space_group_name_H-M   'P 1'
#
loop_
_entity.id
_entity.type
_entity.pdbx_description
1 polymer ?
#
loop_
_entity_poly.entity_id
_entity_poly.type
_entity_poly.pdbx_seq_one_letter_code
_entity_poly.pdbx_strand_id
1 'polypeptide(L)'
;MTTKPTAEVIQVPNMLKLKVGGRGGIDMAAIAKAEAALKSLSGNFAQWLQDEITKLEAARQEVKTQGLTATTVETLYLRAHDLKGLGATYEFPLITRIAASLCKLIDEPETRLSAPMFLVDAHIDAIKAAVRGDIKVDTHPVGKALAEELEGRVTEYLKG
;
A
#
# COMPACT_ATOMS: atom_id res chain seq x y z
N MET A 1 46.70 -62.16 36.47
CA MET A 1 47.57 -60.98 36.30
C MET A 1 47.39 -60.45 34.88
N THR A 2 47.05 -59.15 34.77
CA THR A 2 47.39 -58.18 33.67
C THR A 2 47.05 -58.52 32.20
N THR A 3 46.46 -57.67 31.35
CA THR A 3 46.06 -56.24 31.39
C THR A 3 45.26 -55.97 30.09
N LYS A 4 44.12 -55.28 30.16
CA LYS A 4 43.44 -54.70 28.98
C LYS A 4 44.15 -53.41 28.57
N PRO A 5 44.25 -53.06 27.27
CA PRO A 5 44.84 -51.79 26.86
C PRO A 5 43.88 -50.66 27.21
N THR A 6 44.41 -49.66 27.91
CA THR A 6 43.78 -48.37 28.19
C THR A 6 43.61 -47.59 26.90
N ALA A 7 42.36 -47.29 26.54
CA ALA A 7 42.06 -46.35 25.45
C ALA A 7 42.39 -44.92 25.93
N GLU A 8 43.35 -44.29 25.27
CA GLU A 8 43.68 -42.87 25.50
C GLU A 8 42.65 -42.00 24.78
N VAL A 9 41.83 -41.28 25.55
CA VAL A 9 40.83 -40.35 25.03
C VAL A 9 41.51 -39.00 24.81
N ILE A 10 41.88 -38.71 23.56
CA ILE A 10 42.32 -37.39 23.15
C ILE A 10 41.10 -36.47 23.10
N GLN A 11 40.88 -35.69 24.16
CA GLN A 11 39.85 -34.64 24.15
C GLN A 11 40.33 -33.48 23.25
N VAL A 12 39.87 -33.49 22.00
CA VAL A 12 40.02 -32.34 21.11
C VAL A 12 39.16 -31.20 21.66
N PRO A 13 39.72 -30.02 22.00
CA PRO A 13 38.93 -28.91 22.48
C PRO A 13 37.90 -28.54 21.42
N ASN A 14 36.62 -28.53 21.79
CA ASN A 14 35.52 -28.25 20.87
C ASN A 14 35.52 -26.77 20.46
N MET A 15 36.33 -26.42 19.46
CA MET A 15 36.48 -25.09 18.89
C MET A 15 35.21 -24.56 18.20
N LEU A 16 34.19 -25.40 18.02
CA LEU A 16 32.90 -24.99 17.45
C LEU A 16 32.13 -24.06 18.41
N LYS A 17 32.27 -24.22 19.74
CA LYS A 17 31.65 -23.33 20.72
C LYS A 17 32.31 -21.94 20.79
N LEU A 18 33.54 -21.80 20.30
CA LEU A 18 34.24 -20.52 20.25
C LEU A 18 33.82 -19.66 19.04
N LYS A 19 33.26 -20.27 17.99
CA LYS A 19 32.69 -19.56 16.84
C LYS A 19 31.19 -19.29 16.95
N VAL A 20 30.50 -19.93 17.90
CA VAL A 20 29.04 -19.77 18.11
C VAL A 20 28.76 -19.13 19.47
N GLY A 21 29.60 -18.20 19.89
CA GLY A 21 29.44 -17.49 21.15
C GLY A 21 29.95 -16.07 21.05
N GLY A 22 29.02 -15.11 20.88
CA GLY A 22 29.28 -13.72 21.25
C GLY A 22 28.89 -12.65 20.24
N ARG A 23 27.59 -12.52 19.96
CA ARG A 23 26.88 -11.23 19.75
C ARG A 23 25.38 -11.49 19.52
N GLY A 24 24.76 -12.06 20.56
CA GLY A 24 23.32 -12.27 20.66
C GLY A 24 22.60 -11.12 21.37
N GLY A 25 23.01 -9.88 21.10
CA GLY A 25 22.23 -8.70 21.47
C GLY A 25 21.79 -8.06 20.16
N ILE A 26 20.48 -7.94 19.94
CA ILE A 26 19.98 -7.15 18.83
C ILE A 26 20.57 -5.75 19.02
N ASP A 27 21.33 -5.26 18.04
CA ASP A 27 21.94 -3.94 18.12
C ASP A 27 20.82 -2.91 18.11
N MET A 28 20.49 -2.40 19.29
CA MET A 28 19.41 -1.41 19.48
C MET A 28 19.68 -0.14 18.67
N ALA A 29 20.94 0.20 18.38
CA ALA A 29 21.28 1.31 17.50
C ALA A 29 21.03 0.97 16.02
N ALA A 30 21.24 -0.28 15.60
CA ALA A 30 20.86 -0.74 14.27
C ALA A 30 19.34 -0.81 14.08
N ILE A 31 18.58 -1.26 15.09
CA ILE A 31 17.11 -1.17 15.10
C ILE A 31 16.66 0.28 15.03
N ALA A 32 17.15 1.15 15.91
CA ALA A 32 16.73 2.54 15.94
C ALA A 32 17.04 3.27 14.61
N LYS A 33 18.16 2.93 13.96
CA LYS A 33 18.49 3.44 12.63
C LYS A 33 17.54 2.90 11.55
N ALA A 34 17.17 1.63 11.61
CA ALA A 34 16.20 1.01 10.70
C ALA A 34 14.80 1.61 10.87
N GLU A 35 14.34 1.79 12.12
CA GLU A 35 13.06 2.44 12.46
C GLU A 35 13.06 3.92 12.05
N ALA A 36 14.15 4.65 12.29
CA ALA A 36 14.27 6.04 11.88
C ALA A 36 14.28 6.18 10.34
N ALA A 37 14.95 5.27 9.63
CA ALA A 37 14.90 5.22 8.17
C ALA A 37 13.47 4.91 7.69
N LEU A 38 12.81 3.90 8.26
CA LEU A 38 11.42 3.54 7.94
C LEU A 38 10.46 4.71 8.20
N LYS A 39 10.63 5.40 9.34
CA LYS A 39 9.84 6.58 9.71
C LYS A 39 10.08 7.75 8.75
N SER A 40 11.33 7.98 8.35
CA SER A 40 11.66 9.00 7.34
C SER A 40 11.05 8.68 5.98
N LEU A 41 11.10 7.42 5.53
CA LEU A 41 10.40 6.96 4.33
C LEU A 41 8.88 7.17 4.45
N SER A 42 8.29 6.84 5.61
CA SER A 42 6.84 7.04 5.85
C SER A 42 6.42 8.52 5.87
N GLY A 43 7.29 9.42 6.36
CA GLY A 43 7.04 10.86 6.35
C GLY A 43 7.01 11.44 4.95
N ASN A 44 7.99 11.03 4.12
CA ASN A 44 8.02 11.38 2.70
C ASN A 44 6.78 10.83 1.97
N PHE A 45 6.32 9.64 2.34
CA PHE A 45 5.12 9.04 1.77
C PHE A 45 3.83 9.77 2.18
N ALA A 46 3.68 10.16 3.44
CA ALA A 46 2.50 10.90 3.89
C ALA A 46 2.34 12.23 3.14
N GLN A 47 3.44 12.96 2.94
CA GLN A 47 3.44 14.17 2.12
C GLN A 47 3.10 13.85 0.66
N TRP A 48 3.77 12.85 0.08
CA TRP A 48 3.49 12.40 -1.29
C TRP A 48 2.02 12.02 -1.49
N LEU A 49 1.41 11.32 -0.54
CA LEU A 49 0.00 10.91 -0.59
C LEU A 49 -0.93 12.13 -0.56
N GLN A 50 -0.63 13.13 0.27
CA GLN A 50 -1.40 14.39 0.28
C GLN A 50 -1.26 15.14 -1.04
N ASP A 51 -0.05 15.18 -1.61
CA ASP A 51 0.19 15.80 -2.92
C ASP A 51 -0.61 15.08 -4.02
N GLU A 52 -0.63 13.75 -4.03
CA GLU A 52 -1.43 12.99 -5.00
C GLU A 52 -2.93 13.17 -4.82
N ILE A 53 -3.43 13.23 -3.59
CA ILE A 53 -4.86 13.52 -3.33
C ILE A 53 -5.23 14.92 -3.84
N THR A 54 -4.34 15.89 -3.63
CA THR A 54 -4.52 17.26 -4.14
C THR A 54 -4.60 17.27 -5.67
N LYS A 55 -3.70 16.54 -6.34
CA LYS A 55 -3.73 16.41 -7.80
C LYS A 55 -4.96 15.68 -8.31
N LEU A 56 -5.41 14.63 -7.62
CA LEU A 56 -6.63 13.90 -7.94
C LEU A 56 -7.86 14.81 -7.82
N GLU A 57 -7.92 15.65 -6.79
CA GLU A 57 -9.00 16.63 -6.61
C GLU A 57 -8.98 17.71 -7.69
N ALA A 58 -7.79 18.19 -8.07
CA ALA A 58 -7.65 19.12 -9.19
C ALA A 58 -8.16 18.51 -10.50
N ALA A 59 -7.83 17.25 -10.78
CA ALA A 59 -8.35 16.53 -11.95
C ALA A 59 -9.88 16.38 -11.90
N ARG A 60 -10.45 16.06 -10.73
CA ARG A 60 -11.92 16.05 -10.52
C ARG A 60 -12.53 17.41 -10.83
N GLN A 61 -11.90 18.50 -10.39
CA GLN A 61 -12.40 19.85 -10.63
C GLN A 61 -12.29 20.24 -12.11
N GLU A 62 -11.27 19.77 -12.81
CA GLU A 62 -11.12 19.96 -14.26
C GLU A 62 -12.27 19.27 -15.01
N VAL A 63 -12.58 18.01 -14.66
CA VAL A 63 -13.76 17.30 -15.21
C VAL A 63 -15.06 18.05 -14.91
N LYS A 64 -15.21 18.64 -13.72
CA LYS A 64 -16.42 19.42 -13.38
C LYS A 64 -16.56 20.72 -14.19
N THR A 65 -15.45 21.33 -14.58
CA THR A 65 -15.45 22.61 -15.30
C THR A 65 -15.48 22.44 -16.81
N GLN A 66 -14.79 21.43 -17.34
CA GLN A 66 -14.62 21.20 -18.78
C GLN A 66 -15.48 20.03 -19.31
N GLY A 67 -16.09 19.25 -18.42
CA GLY A 67 -16.79 18.02 -18.74
C GLY A 67 -15.85 16.81 -18.80
N LEU A 68 -16.43 15.61 -18.87
CA LEU A 68 -15.71 14.34 -18.98
C LEU A 68 -15.26 14.12 -20.43
N THR A 69 -14.12 14.69 -20.78
CA THR A 69 -13.47 14.63 -22.09
C THR A 69 -12.32 13.62 -22.09
N ALA A 70 -11.81 13.24 -23.27
CA ALA A 70 -10.66 12.33 -23.39
C ALA A 70 -9.44 12.80 -22.56
N THR A 71 -9.13 14.09 -22.62
CA THR A 71 -8.01 14.68 -21.86
C THR A 71 -8.25 14.65 -20.35
N THR A 72 -9.43 15.09 -19.90
CA THR A 72 -9.71 15.19 -18.46
C THR A 72 -9.85 13.82 -17.80
N VAL A 73 -10.46 12.85 -18.48
CA VAL A 73 -10.54 11.46 -17.98
C VAL A 73 -9.18 10.77 -17.99
N GLU A 74 -8.27 11.12 -18.91
CA GLU A 74 -6.90 10.62 -18.93
C GLU A 74 -6.12 11.14 -17.73
N THR A 75 -6.17 12.45 -17.49
CA THR A 75 -5.56 13.06 -16.30
C THR A 75 -6.09 12.40 -15.02
N LEU A 76 -7.41 12.24 -14.90
CA LEU A 76 -8.04 11.60 -13.75
C LEU A 76 -7.58 10.15 -13.57
N TYR A 77 -7.55 9.37 -14.65
CA TYR A 77 -7.07 7.99 -14.64
C TYR A 77 -5.63 7.90 -14.15
N LEU A 78 -4.73 8.75 -14.65
CA LEU A 78 -3.33 8.76 -14.26
C LEU A 78 -3.17 9.04 -12.75
N ARG A 79 -3.92 9.99 -12.19
CA ARG A 79 -3.89 10.28 -10.75
C ARG A 79 -4.40 9.09 -9.92
N ALA A 80 -5.48 8.45 -10.34
CA ALA A 80 -5.99 7.25 -9.69
C ALA A 80 -4.99 6.08 -9.79
N HIS A 81 -4.33 5.93 -10.93
CA HIS A 81 -3.34 4.89 -11.18
C HIS A 81 -2.11 5.04 -10.28
N ASP A 82 -1.61 6.26 -10.09
CA ASP A 82 -0.48 6.53 -9.19
C ASP A 82 -0.82 6.13 -7.74
N LEU A 83 -2.03 6.43 -7.26
CA LEU A 83 -2.51 6.01 -5.94
C LEU A 83 -2.67 4.49 -5.81
N LYS A 84 -3.16 3.82 -6.87
CA LYS A 84 -3.22 2.36 -6.95
C LYS A 84 -1.81 1.76 -6.81
N GLY A 85 -0.85 2.26 -7.58
CA GLY A 85 0.51 1.72 -7.68
C GLY A 85 1.37 1.91 -6.43
N LEU A 86 1.04 2.86 -5.56
CA LEU A 86 1.91 3.27 -4.46
C LEU A 86 1.36 2.99 -3.06
N GLY A 87 0.05 2.80 -2.87
CA GLY A 87 -0.49 2.43 -1.55
C GLY A 87 -0.12 1.00 -1.09
N ALA A 88 0.15 0.07 -2.01
CA ALA A 88 0.56 -1.30 -1.69
C ALA A 88 1.97 -1.37 -1.08
N THR A 89 2.83 -0.40 -1.40
CA THR A 89 4.22 -0.36 -0.93
C THR A 89 4.36 0.27 0.46
N TYR A 90 3.37 1.05 0.92
CA TYR A 90 3.49 1.94 2.08
C TYR A 90 2.36 1.82 3.11
N GLU A 91 1.77 0.63 3.28
CA GLU A 91 0.79 0.33 4.34
C GLU A 91 -0.62 0.96 4.17
N PHE A 92 -1.04 1.34 2.95
CA PHE A 92 -2.41 1.85 2.70
C PHE A 92 -3.21 0.96 1.73
N PRO A 93 -3.41 -0.33 2.05
CA PRO A 93 -4.12 -1.25 1.17
C PRO A 93 -5.56 -0.81 0.86
N LEU A 94 -6.25 -0.13 1.78
CA LEU A 94 -7.59 0.40 1.51
C LEU A 94 -7.58 1.46 0.39
N ILE A 95 -6.61 2.38 0.42
CA ILE A 95 -6.49 3.41 -0.62
C ILE A 95 -6.18 2.77 -1.96
N THR A 96 -5.24 1.82 -2.01
CA THR A 96 -4.93 1.06 -3.22
C THR A 96 -6.16 0.36 -3.78
N ARG A 97 -6.96 -0.27 -2.92
CA ARG A 97 -8.18 -0.98 -3.33
C ARG A 97 -9.21 -0.04 -3.94
N ILE A 98 -9.51 1.07 -3.26
CA ILE A 98 -10.48 2.06 -3.77
C ILE A 98 -9.98 2.72 -5.06
N ALA A 99 -8.69 3.08 -5.14
CA ALA A 99 -8.08 3.64 -6.33
C ALA A 99 -8.09 2.64 -7.50
N ALA A 100 -7.88 1.35 -7.25
CA ALA A 100 -8.00 0.30 -8.27
C ALA A 100 -9.42 0.17 -8.81
N SER A 101 -10.44 0.24 -7.95
CA SER A 101 -11.84 0.27 -8.36
C SER A 101 -12.15 1.50 -9.21
N LEU A 102 -11.65 2.68 -8.81
CA LEU A 102 -11.78 3.90 -9.61
C LEU A 102 -11.11 3.73 -10.98
N CYS A 103 -9.87 3.24 -11.03
CA CYS A 103 -9.20 2.97 -12.31
C CYS A 103 -10.09 2.09 -13.20
N LYS A 104 -10.62 0.98 -12.67
CA LYS A 104 -11.48 0.07 -13.42
C LYS A 104 -12.73 0.77 -14.00
N LEU A 105 -13.32 1.71 -13.26
CA LEU A 105 -14.48 2.48 -13.74
C LEU A 105 -14.17 3.36 -14.96
N ILE A 106 -12.93 3.84 -15.09
CA ILE A 106 -12.51 4.79 -16.14
C ILE A 106 -11.36 4.26 -17.02
N ASP A 107 -11.15 2.94 -17.06
CA ASP A 107 -10.07 2.26 -17.80
C ASP A 107 -10.44 2.09 -19.28
N GLU A 108 -11.64 1.61 -19.55
CA GLU A 108 -12.04 1.19 -20.89
C GLU A 108 -12.30 2.40 -21.80
N PRO A 109 -11.62 2.52 -22.96
CA PRO A 109 -11.79 3.65 -23.88
C PRO A 109 -13.24 3.89 -24.32
N GLU A 110 -14.02 2.82 -24.44
CA GLU A 110 -15.41 2.84 -24.91
C GLU A 110 -16.39 3.40 -23.87
N THR A 111 -16.14 3.15 -22.58
CA THR A 111 -17.08 3.49 -21.50
C THR A 111 -16.60 4.65 -20.63
N ARG A 112 -15.30 4.95 -20.59
CA ARG A 112 -14.71 5.96 -19.69
C ARG A 112 -15.25 7.38 -19.87
N LEU A 113 -15.72 7.74 -21.06
CA LEU A 113 -16.34 9.05 -21.32
C LEU A 113 -17.81 9.13 -20.89
N SER A 114 -18.42 7.99 -20.58
CA SER A 114 -19.79 7.88 -20.08
C SER A 114 -19.83 7.46 -18.61
N ALA A 115 -18.67 7.43 -17.95
CA ALA A 115 -18.56 7.00 -16.57
C ALA A 115 -19.44 7.89 -15.66
N PRO A 116 -20.25 7.28 -14.78
CA PRO A 116 -21.13 8.04 -13.90
C PRO A 116 -20.32 8.91 -12.94
N MET A 117 -20.42 10.23 -13.11
CA MET A 117 -19.65 11.18 -12.31
C MET A 117 -19.95 11.09 -10.81
N PHE A 118 -21.16 10.70 -10.41
CA PHE A 118 -21.46 10.48 -8.98
C PHE A 118 -20.62 9.34 -8.39
N LEU A 119 -20.31 8.31 -9.19
CA LEU A 119 -19.53 7.17 -8.74
C LEU A 119 -18.04 7.51 -8.72
N VAL A 120 -17.55 8.26 -9.72
CA VAL A 120 -16.20 8.85 -9.69
C VAL A 120 -16.02 9.69 -8.43
N ASP A 121 -16.95 10.60 -8.16
CA ASP A 121 -16.96 11.47 -6.99
C ASP A 121 -16.92 10.66 -5.68
N ALA A 122 -17.75 9.62 -5.57
CA ALA A 122 -17.80 8.76 -4.40
C ALA A 122 -16.47 8.04 -4.11
N HIS A 123 -15.75 7.59 -5.14
CA HIS A 123 -14.42 6.98 -4.96
C HIS A 123 -13.40 7.99 -4.43
N ILE A 124 -13.37 9.20 -4.99
CA ILE A 124 -12.44 10.25 -4.58
C ILE A 124 -12.74 10.69 -3.14
N ASP A 125 -14.02 10.85 -2.80
CA ASP A 125 -14.44 11.21 -1.45
C ASP A 125 -14.13 10.08 -0.44
N ALA A 126 -14.25 8.81 -0.85
CA ALA A 126 -13.85 7.66 -0.03
C ALA A 126 -12.34 7.64 0.24
N ILE A 127 -11.49 7.89 -0.77
CA ILE A 127 -10.03 8.00 -0.59
C ILE A 127 -9.69 9.11 0.42
N LYS A 128 -10.28 10.30 0.24
CA LYS A 128 -10.08 11.43 1.15
C LYS A 128 -10.55 11.12 2.58
N ALA A 129 -11.70 10.48 2.72
CA ALA A 129 -12.25 10.11 4.02
C ALA A 129 -11.38 9.07 4.73
N ALA A 130 -10.88 8.06 4.00
CA ALA A 130 -9.96 7.06 4.55
C ALA A 130 -8.68 7.71 5.09
N VAL A 131 -8.10 8.64 4.33
CA VAL A 131 -6.89 9.37 4.74
C VAL A 131 -7.14 10.28 5.93
N ARG A 132 -8.23 11.06 5.91
CA ARG A 132 -8.62 11.93 7.03
C ARG A 132 -8.90 11.14 8.31
N GLY A 133 -9.48 9.95 8.17
CA GLY A 133 -9.79 9.04 9.27
C GLY A 133 -8.63 8.14 9.71
N ASP A 134 -7.45 8.26 9.10
CA ASP A 134 -6.31 7.36 9.27
C ASP A 134 -6.69 5.86 9.10
N ILE A 135 -7.66 5.58 8.23
CA ILE A 135 -8.13 4.22 7.92
C ILE A 135 -7.27 3.65 6.80
N LYS A 136 -6.27 2.86 7.17
CA LYS A 136 -5.27 2.36 6.21
C LYS A 136 -5.58 0.96 5.70
N VAL A 137 -5.98 0.07 6.59
CA VAL A 137 -6.18 -1.36 6.29
C VAL A 137 -7.53 -1.61 5.63
N ASP A 138 -7.54 -2.47 4.62
CA ASP A 138 -8.73 -2.89 3.87
C ASP A 138 -9.63 -3.87 4.65
N THR A 139 -9.16 -4.34 5.80
CA THR A 139 -9.92 -5.14 6.77
C THR A 139 -10.67 -4.29 7.79
N HIS A 140 -10.46 -2.97 7.83
CA HIS A 140 -11.18 -2.08 8.73
C HIS A 140 -12.68 -2.14 8.40
N PRO A 141 -13.60 -2.44 9.36
CA PRO A 141 -15.00 -2.73 9.05
C PRO A 141 -15.69 -1.66 8.18
N VAL A 142 -15.47 -0.38 8.50
CA VAL A 142 -16.05 0.74 7.75
C VAL A 142 -15.40 0.88 6.36
N GLY A 143 -14.08 0.73 6.28
CA GLY A 143 -13.34 0.90 5.02
C GLY A 143 -13.62 -0.24 4.05
N LYS A 144 -13.66 -1.46 4.57
CA LYS A 144 -14.02 -2.67 3.85
C LYS A 144 -15.42 -2.56 3.24
N ALA A 145 -16.43 -2.24 4.06
CA ALA A 145 -17.80 -2.10 3.58
C ALA A 145 -17.90 -1.03 2.49
N LEU A 146 -17.27 0.13 2.70
CA LEU A 146 -17.24 1.20 1.70
C LEU A 146 -16.60 0.76 0.37
N ALA A 147 -15.45 0.07 0.43
CA ALA A 147 -14.78 -0.42 -0.77
C ALA A 147 -15.62 -1.47 -1.50
N GLU A 148 -16.24 -2.42 -0.78
CA GLU A 148 -17.12 -3.45 -1.34
C GLU A 148 -18.34 -2.83 -2.04
N GLU A 149 -18.98 -1.83 -1.44
CA GLU A 149 -20.12 -1.13 -2.04
C GLU A 149 -19.70 -0.41 -3.34
N LEU A 150 -18.58 0.31 -3.32
CA LEU A 150 -18.07 1.01 -4.50
C LEU A 150 -17.75 0.03 -5.64
N GLU A 151 -17.04 -1.06 -5.34
CA GLU A 151 -16.70 -2.11 -6.30
C GLU A 151 -17.94 -2.81 -6.87
N GLY A 152 -18.96 -3.02 -6.03
CA GLY A 152 -20.26 -3.54 -6.43
C GLY A 152 -20.90 -2.63 -7.48
N ARG A 153 -21.00 -1.33 -7.20
CA ARG A 153 -21.56 -0.33 -8.12
C ARG A 153 -20.80 -0.23 -9.44
N VAL A 154 -19.47 -0.29 -9.40
CA VAL A 154 -18.64 -0.33 -10.63
C VAL A 154 -18.94 -1.60 -11.42
N THR A 155 -19.05 -2.74 -10.76
CA THR A 155 -19.34 -4.02 -11.42
C THR A 155 -20.74 -4.03 -12.04
N GLU A 156 -21.74 -3.45 -11.38
CA GLU A 156 -23.09 -3.29 -11.93
C GLU A 156 -23.08 -2.39 -13.17
N TYR A 157 -22.38 -1.25 -13.10
CA TYR A 157 -22.25 -0.33 -14.23
C TYR A 157 -21.58 -0.98 -15.45
N LEU A 158 -20.50 -1.72 -15.26
CA LEU A 158 -19.76 -2.36 -16.37
C LEU A 158 -20.46 -3.58 -16.97
N LYS A 159 -21.51 -4.11 -16.32
CA LYS A 159 -22.33 -5.23 -16.84
C LYS A 159 -23.55 -4.76 -17.62
N GLY A 160 -23.98 -3.52 -17.41
CA GLY A 160 -25.15 -2.91 -18.05
C GLY A 160 -24.76 -2.22 -19.36
#